data_AF-A0A829N6U2-F1
#
_entry.id   AF-A0A829N6U2-F1
#
_cell.length_a   1.000
_cell.length_b   1.000
_cell.length_c   1.000
_cell.angle_alpha   90.00
_cell.angle_beta   90.00
_cell.angle_gamma   90.00
#
_symmetry.space_group_name_H-M   'P 1'
#
loop_
_entity.id
_entity.type
_entity.pdbx_description
1 polymer ?
#
loop_
_entity_poly.entity_id
_entity_poly.type
_entity_poly.pdbx_seq_one_letter_code
_entity_poly.pdbx_strand_id
1 'polypeptide(L)'
;MKGLVDQNSATAHGDIVGGNKLTIVNHQAQLGFVGVLIKKLQTEVEKKVEIQHVIEKLQQFQQYKSVSDGVIGLEAKLDKAGRSHEKDIALETKEAFAKLLERWSLYPSAQEIFAHLLGRAVHEFTYSISPKIGSLDESGINQLITDRVVTPTISECGTETVDFSHAAAMGMIYWLAERCFVRWHK
;
A
#
# COMPACT_ATOMS: atom_id res chain seq x y z
N MET A 1 -3.48 -6.16 -65.44
CA MET A 1 -3.09 -4.74 -65.23
C MET A 1 -3.58 -4.29 -63.87
N LYS A 2 -2.70 -4.03 -62.91
CA LYS A 2 -3.06 -3.36 -61.65
C LYS A 2 -3.04 -1.86 -61.90
N GLY A 3 -4.17 -1.19 -61.68
CA GLY A 3 -4.31 0.25 -61.87
C GLY A 3 -3.40 1.02 -60.91
N LEU A 4 -2.72 2.04 -61.43
CA LEU A 4 -2.06 3.05 -60.62
C LEU A 4 -3.15 3.83 -59.86
N VAL A 5 -3.04 3.86 -58.54
CA VAL A 5 -3.88 4.71 -57.71
C VAL A 5 -3.13 6.02 -57.51
N ASP A 6 -3.65 7.09 -58.10
CA ASP A 6 -3.16 8.46 -57.91
C ASP A 6 -3.80 9.05 -56.65
N GLN A 7 -2.98 9.60 -55.74
CA GLN A 7 -3.40 10.23 -54.50
C GLN A 7 -3.23 11.76 -54.51
N ASN A 8 -2.99 12.36 -55.67
CA ASN A 8 -2.89 13.81 -55.81
C ASN A 8 -4.16 14.51 -55.29
N SER A 9 -3.98 15.53 -54.44
CA SER A 9 -5.02 16.35 -53.77
C SER A 9 -5.59 15.85 -52.44
N ALA A 10 -4.93 14.91 -51.75
CA ALA A 10 -5.31 14.56 -50.38
C ALA A 10 -5.11 15.76 -49.43
N THR A 11 -6.18 16.17 -48.73
CA THR A 11 -6.14 17.26 -47.74
C THR A 11 -6.68 16.74 -46.40
N ALA A 12 -5.98 17.07 -45.31
CA ALA A 12 -6.39 16.72 -43.96
C ALA A 12 -5.94 17.81 -42.98
N HIS A 13 -6.66 17.94 -41.86
CA HIS A 13 -6.31 18.83 -40.76
C HIS A 13 -5.30 18.19 -39.78
N GLY A 14 -4.83 16.98 -40.08
CA GLY A 14 -3.87 16.19 -39.30
C GLY A 14 -3.07 15.28 -40.24
N ASP A 15 -2.37 14.30 -39.67
CA ASP A 15 -1.37 13.53 -40.43
C ASP A 15 -1.98 12.57 -41.47
N ILE A 16 -1.53 12.70 -42.72
CA ILE A 16 -1.80 11.76 -43.81
C ILE A 16 -0.60 10.82 -43.92
N VAL A 17 -0.85 9.52 -43.76
CA VAL A 17 0.21 8.51 -43.67
C VAL A 17 -0.13 7.34 -44.60
N GLY A 18 0.74 7.06 -45.57
CA GLY A 18 0.61 5.96 -46.54
C GLY A 18 1.10 4.59 -46.02
N GLY A 19 1.37 4.49 -44.72
CA GLY A 19 1.89 3.31 -44.04
C GLY A 19 1.67 3.42 -42.52
N ASN A 20 2.44 2.70 -41.70
CA ASN A 20 2.26 2.72 -40.25
C ASN A 20 2.76 4.02 -39.62
N LYS A 21 1.91 4.66 -38.81
CA LYS A 21 2.30 5.76 -37.92
C LYS A 21 2.44 5.26 -36.49
N LEU A 22 3.66 5.24 -35.98
CA LEU A 22 3.93 5.00 -34.57
C LEU A 22 3.87 6.33 -33.82
N THR A 23 2.83 6.53 -33.02
CA THR A 23 2.72 7.68 -32.12
C THR A 23 3.20 7.24 -30.73
N ILE A 24 4.39 7.67 -30.33
CA ILE A 24 4.89 7.47 -28.97
C ILE A 24 4.34 8.60 -28.10
N VAL A 25 3.27 8.33 -27.38
CA VAL A 25 2.76 9.26 -26.37
C VAL A 25 3.52 9.03 -25.08
N ASN A 26 4.52 9.87 -24.81
CA ASN A 26 5.20 9.91 -23.52
C ASN A 26 4.25 10.47 -22.46
N HIS A 27 3.42 9.61 -21.89
CA HIS A 27 2.75 9.92 -20.65
C HIS A 27 3.82 9.89 -19.55
N GLN A 28 4.35 11.05 -19.16
CA GLN A 28 4.98 11.15 -17.85
C GLN A 28 3.89 10.85 -16.82
N ALA A 29 3.86 9.62 -16.31
CA ALA A 29 2.99 9.28 -15.20
C ALA A 29 3.34 10.25 -14.06
N GLN A 30 2.40 11.13 -13.72
CA GLN A 30 2.52 12.00 -12.56
C GLN A 30 2.71 11.08 -11.35
N LEU A 31 3.87 11.19 -10.69
CA LEU A 31 4.16 10.37 -9.52
C LEU A 31 3.19 10.77 -8.42
N GLY A 32 2.46 9.79 -7.89
CA GLY A 32 1.65 9.98 -6.68
C GLY A 32 2.51 10.41 -5.49
N PHE A 33 1.87 10.85 -4.40
CA PHE A 33 2.55 11.31 -3.19
C PHE A 33 3.61 10.32 -2.68
N VAL A 34 3.26 9.03 -2.57
CA VAL A 34 4.20 7.96 -2.17
C VAL A 34 5.35 7.81 -3.18
N GLY A 35 5.07 7.92 -4.48
CA GLY A 35 6.09 7.90 -5.55
C GLY A 35 7.12 9.02 -5.42
N VAL A 36 6.70 10.22 -5.01
CA VAL A 36 7.62 11.34 -4.73
C VAL A 36 8.50 11.02 -3.52
N LEU A 37 7.94 10.43 -2.47
CA LEU A 37 8.70 10.06 -1.27
C LEU A 37 9.69 8.92 -1.53
N ILE A 38 9.35 7.95 -2.37
CA ILE A 38 10.28 6.86 -2.75
C ILE A 38 11.53 7.44 -3.42
N LYS A 39 11.37 8.39 -4.35
CA LYS A 39 12.52 9.04 -5.01
C LYS A 39 13.39 9.80 -4.02
N LYS A 40 12.78 10.45 -3.02
CA LYS A 40 13.53 11.10 -1.94
C LYS A 40 14.27 10.06 -1.08
N LEU A 41 13.61 8.96 -0.74
CA LEU A 41 14.21 7.86 0.00
C LEU A 41 15.42 7.25 -0.73
N GLN A 42 15.33 7.03 -2.04
CA GLN A 42 16.48 6.59 -2.85
C GLN A 42 17.67 7.54 -2.69
N THR A 43 17.40 8.84 -2.77
CA THR A 43 18.43 9.88 -2.59
C THR A 43 19.01 9.90 -1.17
N GLU A 44 18.17 9.69 -0.14
CA GLU A 44 18.59 9.62 1.26
C GLU A 44 19.48 8.38 1.51
N VAL A 45 19.11 7.22 0.96
CA VAL A 45 19.89 5.97 1.05
C VAL A 45 21.24 6.11 0.36
N GLU A 46 21.27 6.65 -0.87
CA GLU A 46 22.51 6.88 -1.62
C GLU A 46 23.47 7.83 -0.88
N LYS A 47 22.92 8.86 -0.24
CA LYS A 47 23.70 9.87 0.48
C LYS A 47 23.91 9.55 1.97
N LYS A 48 23.34 8.44 2.47
CA LYS A 48 23.31 8.06 3.89
C LYS A 48 22.81 9.20 4.80
N VAL A 49 21.77 9.90 4.36
CA VAL A 49 21.13 10.96 5.13
C VAL A 49 20.13 10.32 6.08
N GLU A 50 20.53 10.21 7.34
CA GLU A 50 19.74 9.59 8.41
C GLU A 50 19.37 10.62 9.47
N ILE A 51 18.20 10.44 10.10
CA ILE A 51 17.76 11.22 11.25
C ILE A 51 17.60 10.32 12.48
N GLN A 52 17.80 10.90 13.66
CA GLN A 52 17.71 10.19 14.94
C GLN A 52 16.30 10.19 15.55
N HIS A 53 15.36 10.95 15.00
CA HIS A 53 14.02 11.09 15.58
C HIS A 53 12.94 10.50 14.69
N VAL A 54 11.92 9.94 15.34
CA VAL A 54 10.70 9.49 14.66
C VAL A 54 9.79 10.70 14.43
N ILE A 55 9.26 10.88 13.21
CA ILE A 55 8.32 11.94 12.88
C ILE A 55 7.02 11.76 13.68
N GLU A 56 6.40 12.87 14.09
CA GLU A 56 5.17 12.87 14.92
C GLU A 56 4.06 11.99 14.32
N LYS A 57 3.90 12.05 12.99
CA LYS A 57 2.89 11.26 12.26
C LYS A 57 3.09 9.75 12.38
N LEU A 58 4.31 9.26 12.59
CA LEU A 58 4.57 7.84 12.79
C LEU A 58 4.50 7.49 14.29
N GLN A 59 4.93 8.39 15.16
CA GLN A 59 4.85 8.23 16.62
C GLN A 59 3.42 7.97 17.11
N GLN A 60 2.41 8.58 16.50
CA GLN A 60 1.00 8.34 16.86
C GLN A 60 0.61 6.85 16.77
N PHE A 61 1.23 6.09 15.87
CA PHE A 61 0.95 4.67 15.68
C PHE A 61 1.78 3.77 16.60
N GLN A 62 2.77 4.30 17.33
CA GLN A 62 3.58 3.50 18.24
C GLN A 62 2.84 3.19 19.55
N GLN A 63 1.86 4.03 19.91
CA GLN A 63 1.05 3.88 21.11
C GLN A 63 -0.14 2.95 20.87
N TYR A 64 -0.58 2.23 21.90
CA TYR A 64 -1.81 1.45 21.85
C TYR A 64 -3.02 2.38 21.82
N LYS A 65 -3.94 2.14 20.90
CA LYS A 65 -5.24 2.82 20.89
C LYS A 65 -6.12 2.26 22.02
N SER A 66 -6.74 3.13 22.79
CA SER A 66 -7.70 2.73 23.83
C SER A 66 -8.88 1.97 23.23
N VAL A 67 -9.25 0.85 23.86
CA VAL A 67 -10.35 -0.02 23.42
C VAL A 67 -11.32 -0.20 24.57
N SER A 68 -12.62 -0.11 24.27
CA SER A 68 -13.70 -0.21 25.25
C SER A 68 -14.26 -1.62 25.44
N ASP A 69 -13.96 -2.55 24.51
CA ASP A 69 -14.51 -3.92 24.50
C ASP A 69 -13.64 -4.94 25.26
N GLY A 70 -12.48 -4.51 25.77
CA GLY A 70 -11.53 -5.35 26.49
C GLY A 70 -10.72 -6.32 25.63
N VAL A 71 -10.90 -6.33 24.29
CA VAL A 71 -10.16 -7.21 23.38
C VAL A 71 -8.91 -6.51 22.87
N ILE A 72 -7.78 -6.77 23.55
CA ILE A 72 -6.50 -6.11 23.31
C ILE A 72 -5.51 -7.10 22.68
N GLY A 73 -4.74 -6.62 21.70
CA GLY A 73 -3.74 -7.41 21.00
C GLY A 73 -4.31 -8.22 19.83
N LEU A 74 -3.41 -8.68 18.96
CA LEU A 74 -3.73 -9.40 17.73
C LEU A 74 -4.35 -10.76 18.02
N GLU A 75 -3.74 -11.55 18.90
CA GLU A 75 -4.17 -12.92 19.17
C GLU A 75 -5.60 -12.97 19.71
N ALA A 76 -5.92 -12.10 20.69
CA ALA A 76 -7.26 -12.02 21.27
C ALA A 76 -8.32 -11.62 20.23
N LYS A 77 -7.95 -10.77 19.26
CA LYS A 77 -8.84 -10.38 18.15
C LYS A 77 -9.08 -11.51 17.18
N LEU A 78 -8.02 -12.25 16.84
CA LEU A 78 -8.13 -13.42 15.97
C LEU A 78 -9.02 -14.49 16.62
N ASP A 79 -8.85 -14.75 17.92
CA ASP A 79 -9.73 -15.66 18.66
C ASP A 79 -11.18 -15.19 18.63
N LYS A 80 -11.41 -13.91 18.95
CA LYS A 80 -12.75 -13.34 18.96
C LYS A 80 -13.42 -13.37 17.57
N ALA A 81 -12.63 -13.28 16.51
CA ALA A 81 -13.07 -13.35 15.12
C ALA A 81 -13.22 -14.79 14.58
N GLY A 82 -12.89 -15.83 15.36
CA GLY A 82 -12.90 -17.23 14.89
C GLY A 82 -11.74 -17.59 13.97
N ARG A 83 -10.68 -16.78 13.94
CA ARG A 83 -9.50 -16.90 13.05
C ARG A 83 -8.26 -17.38 13.80
N SER A 84 -8.44 -18.19 14.84
CA SER A 84 -7.34 -18.72 15.66
C SER A 84 -6.32 -19.52 14.85
N HIS A 85 -6.74 -20.11 13.72
CA HIS A 85 -5.89 -20.86 12.81
C HIS A 85 -4.82 -20.00 12.10
N GLU A 86 -4.99 -18.67 12.09
CA GLU A 86 -4.04 -17.73 11.47
C GLU A 86 -3.00 -17.18 12.45
N LYS A 87 -3.07 -17.52 13.74
CA LYS A 87 -2.23 -16.88 14.76
C LYS A 87 -0.74 -16.96 14.46
N ASP A 88 -0.24 -18.15 14.14
CA ASP A 88 1.18 -18.37 13.92
C ASP A 88 1.70 -17.51 12.77
N ILE A 89 1.01 -17.56 11.62
CA ILE A 89 1.37 -16.77 10.45
C ILE A 89 1.17 -15.26 10.68
N ALA A 90 0.15 -14.87 11.43
CA ALA A 90 -0.14 -13.47 11.73
C ALA A 90 0.92 -12.87 12.67
N LEU A 91 1.38 -13.63 13.67
CA LEU A 91 2.46 -13.22 14.57
C LEU A 91 3.80 -13.11 13.83
N GLU A 92 4.13 -14.09 12.99
CA GLU A 92 5.35 -14.08 12.19
C GLU A 92 5.39 -12.89 11.24
N THR A 93 4.32 -12.66 10.48
CA THR A 93 4.23 -11.57 9.52
C THR A 93 4.17 -10.19 10.20
N LYS A 94 3.49 -10.08 11.35
CA LYS A 94 3.54 -8.89 12.21
C LYS A 94 4.97 -8.53 12.59
N GLU A 95 5.74 -9.52 13.05
CA GLU A 95 7.11 -9.33 13.50
C GLU A 95 8.05 -8.96 12.33
N ALA A 96 7.86 -9.60 11.17
CA ALA A 96 8.58 -9.24 9.96
C ALA A 96 8.34 -7.78 9.55
N PHE A 97 7.09 -7.30 9.65
CA PHE A 97 6.77 -5.90 9.39
C PHE A 97 7.36 -4.96 10.45
N ALA A 98 7.35 -5.34 11.74
CA ALA A 98 7.97 -4.53 12.79
C ALA A 98 9.46 -4.30 12.52
N LYS A 99 10.18 -5.36 12.10
CA LYS A 99 11.60 -5.28 11.70
C LYS A 99 11.81 -4.44 10.45
N LEU A 100 10.89 -4.50 9.48
CA LEU A 100 10.91 -3.64 8.31
C LEU A 100 10.79 -2.17 8.72
N LEU A 101 9.81 -1.86 9.58
CA LEU A 101 9.60 -0.50 10.08
C LEU A 101 10.84 0.03 10.82
N GLU A 102 11.45 -0.78 11.68
CA GLU A 102 12.66 -0.42 12.42
C GLU A 102 13.85 -0.16 11.49
N ARG A 103 14.09 -1.04 10.51
CA ARG A 103 15.18 -0.90 9.52
C ARG A 103 15.14 0.45 8.80
N TRP A 104 13.95 0.91 8.48
CA TRP A 104 13.75 2.15 7.71
C TRP A 104 13.46 3.36 8.60
N SER A 105 13.42 3.20 9.92
CA SER A 105 13.06 4.26 10.86
C SER A 105 14.03 5.44 10.86
N LEU A 106 15.26 5.26 10.38
CA LEU A 106 16.26 6.33 10.31
C LEU A 106 16.11 7.25 9.08
N TYR A 107 15.25 6.89 8.13
CA TYR A 107 15.06 7.66 6.89
C TYR A 107 13.76 8.49 6.96
N PRO A 108 13.84 9.84 6.91
CA PRO A 108 12.65 10.70 7.00
C PRO A 108 11.58 10.35 5.96
N SER A 109 12.00 10.15 4.72
CA SER A 109 11.07 9.83 3.63
C SER A 109 10.43 8.47 3.82
N ALA A 110 11.15 7.47 4.35
CA ALA A 110 10.56 6.18 4.67
C ALA A 110 9.53 6.28 5.79
N GLN A 111 9.83 7.05 6.85
CA GLN A 111 8.88 7.26 7.93
C GLN A 111 7.58 7.93 7.44
N GLU A 112 7.67 8.90 6.51
CA GLU A 112 6.49 9.51 5.89
C GLU A 112 5.69 8.51 5.05
N ILE A 113 6.36 7.63 4.30
CA ILE A 113 5.72 6.53 3.57
C ILE A 113 4.95 5.63 4.54
N PHE A 114 5.61 5.12 5.59
CA PHE A 114 4.93 4.25 6.57
C PHE A 114 3.76 4.94 7.25
N ALA A 115 3.91 6.19 7.68
CA ALA A 115 2.81 6.94 8.30
C ALA A 115 1.61 7.09 7.35
N HIS A 116 1.86 7.33 6.06
CA HIS A 116 0.82 7.39 5.03
C HIS A 116 0.11 6.04 4.85
N LEU A 117 0.88 4.96 4.69
CA LEU A 117 0.34 3.61 4.48
C LEU A 117 -0.47 3.13 5.68
N LEU A 118 0.05 3.31 6.90
CA LEU A 118 -0.65 3.00 8.15
C LEU A 118 -1.95 3.80 8.27
N GLY A 119 -1.89 5.11 7.98
CA GLY A 119 -3.07 5.98 8.00
C GLY A 119 -4.16 5.53 7.04
N ARG A 120 -3.80 5.19 5.78
CA ARG A 120 -4.76 4.66 4.81
C ARG A 120 -5.34 3.33 5.27
N ALA A 121 -4.50 2.40 5.73
CA ALA A 121 -4.97 1.10 6.18
C ALA A 121 -5.99 1.24 7.32
N VAL A 122 -5.72 2.11 8.31
CA VAL A 122 -6.68 2.41 9.39
C VAL A 122 -7.98 3.01 8.86
N HIS A 123 -7.89 3.93 7.89
CA HIS A 123 -9.07 4.52 7.26
C HIS A 123 -9.93 3.46 6.57
N GLU A 124 -9.34 2.66 5.68
CA GLU A 124 -10.04 1.59 4.95
C GLU A 124 -10.63 0.55 5.90
N PHE A 125 -9.91 0.20 6.96
CA PHE A 125 -10.47 -0.70 7.96
C PHE A 125 -11.65 -0.11 8.70
N THR A 126 -11.59 1.18 9.06
CA THR A 126 -12.66 1.84 9.82
C THR A 126 -13.92 2.02 8.98
N TYR A 127 -13.79 2.46 7.73
CA TYR A 127 -14.92 2.89 6.92
C TYR A 127 -15.38 1.88 5.87
N SER A 128 -14.49 1.00 5.40
CA SER A 128 -14.80 0.03 4.35
C SER A 128 -14.95 -1.38 4.89
N ILE A 129 -14.00 -1.85 5.71
CA ILE A 129 -13.92 -3.27 6.10
C ILE A 129 -14.75 -3.56 7.36
N SER A 130 -14.56 -2.81 8.44
CA SER A 130 -15.25 -3.04 9.73
C SER A 130 -16.78 -3.10 9.61
N PRO A 131 -17.44 -2.23 8.82
CA PRO A 131 -18.89 -2.30 8.62
C PRO A 131 -19.39 -3.60 7.96
N LYS A 132 -18.50 -4.32 7.26
CA LYS A 132 -18.82 -5.58 6.58
C LYS A 132 -18.55 -6.81 7.44
N ILE A 133 -17.87 -6.66 8.58
CA ILE A 133 -17.60 -7.76 9.51
C ILE A 133 -18.93 -8.32 10.07
N GLY A 134 -19.11 -9.63 9.94
CA GLY A 134 -20.33 -10.35 10.29
C GLY A 134 -21.43 -10.33 9.21
N SER A 135 -21.26 -9.52 8.15
CA SER A 135 -22.13 -9.55 6.96
C SER A 135 -21.50 -10.34 5.81
N LEU A 136 -20.17 -10.33 5.72
CA LEU A 136 -19.40 -11.16 4.81
C LEU A 136 -18.76 -12.33 5.56
N ASP A 137 -18.50 -13.41 4.84
CA ASP A 137 -17.68 -14.52 5.32
C ASP A 137 -16.19 -14.14 5.33
N GLU A 138 -15.38 -15.04 5.88
CA GLU A 138 -13.93 -14.81 6.01
C GLU A 138 -13.27 -14.53 4.66
N SER A 139 -13.64 -15.29 3.62
CA SER A 139 -13.12 -15.10 2.26
C SER A 139 -13.47 -13.72 1.71
N GLY A 140 -14.71 -13.27 1.87
CA GLY A 140 -15.14 -11.95 1.43
C GLY A 140 -14.43 -10.81 2.16
N ILE A 141 -14.16 -10.96 3.46
CA ILE A 141 -13.36 -10.00 4.23
C ILE A 141 -11.90 -9.99 3.74
N ASN A 142 -11.31 -11.17 3.50
CA ASN A 142 -9.94 -11.28 3.01
C ASN A 142 -9.77 -10.66 1.62
N GLN A 143 -10.75 -10.84 0.74
CA GLN A 143 -10.77 -10.19 -0.56
C GLN A 143 -10.85 -8.66 -0.41
N LEU A 144 -11.73 -8.16 0.46
CA LEU A 144 -11.87 -6.72 0.69
C LEU A 144 -10.58 -6.10 1.25
N ILE A 145 -9.91 -6.80 2.17
CA ILE A 145 -8.59 -6.40 2.68
C ILE A 145 -7.56 -6.35 1.54
N THR A 146 -7.57 -7.37 0.68
CA THR A 146 -6.66 -7.45 -0.46
C THR A 146 -6.85 -6.26 -1.40
N ASP A 147 -8.10 -6.02 -1.81
CA ASP A 147 -8.43 -4.99 -2.80
C ASP A 147 -8.24 -3.56 -2.27
N ARG A 148 -8.54 -3.34 -0.98
CA ARG A 148 -8.55 -1.99 -0.39
C ARG A 148 -7.23 -1.61 0.27
N VAL A 149 -6.45 -2.58 0.75
CA VAL A 149 -5.25 -2.30 1.54
C VAL A 149 -4.01 -2.90 0.89
N VAL A 150 -4.00 -4.20 0.61
CA VAL A 150 -2.79 -4.89 0.13
C VAL A 150 -2.39 -4.42 -1.27
N THR A 151 -3.28 -4.56 -2.25
CA THR A 151 -3.01 -4.19 -3.65
C THR A 151 -2.64 -2.71 -3.80
N PRO A 152 -3.36 -1.75 -3.19
CA PRO A 152 -2.97 -0.34 -3.25
C PRO A 152 -1.60 -0.08 -2.62
N THR A 153 -1.30 -0.71 -1.48
CA THR A 153 0.01 -0.56 -0.81
C THR A 153 1.17 -0.99 -1.69
N ILE A 154 1.03 -2.14 -2.36
CA ILE A 154 2.05 -2.64 -3.27
C ILE A 154 2.18 -1.73 -4.51
N SER A 155 1.05 -1.32 -5.09
CA SER A 155 1.05 -0.49 -6.30
C SER A 155 1.70 0.87 -6.10
N GLU A 156 1.61 1.44 -4.91
CA GLU A 156 2.15 2.76 -4.60
C GLU A 156 3.61 2.74 -4.17
N CYS A 157 4.05 1.67 -3.50
CA CYS A 157 5.42 1.55 -3.00
C CYS A 157 6.45 1.28 -4.11
N GLY A 158 6.00 0.83 -5.28
CA GLY A 158 6.87 0.40 -6.38
C GLY A 158 7.77 -0.78 -5.97
N THR A 159 8.54 -1.31 -6.91
CA THR A 159 9.38 -2.50 -6.69
C THR A 159 10.83 -2.19 -6.31
N GLU A 160 11.24 -0.92 -6.24
CA GLU A 160 12.65 -0.59 -6.39
C GLU A 160 13.40 -0.17 -5.12
N THR A 161 12.73 0.27 -4.04
CA THR A 161 13.44 0.85 -2.87
C THR A 161 13.02 0.23 -1.54
N VAL A 162 11.72 0.07 -1.31
CA VAL A 162 11.19 -0.62 -0.15
C VAL A 162 10.50 -1.88 -0.66
N ASP A 163 10.98 -3.05 -0.25
CA ASP A 163 10.39 -4.33 -0.62
C ASP A 163 9.05 -4.54 0.11
N PHE A 164 8.00 -3.92 -0.42
CA PHE A 164 6.63 -4.10 0.03
C PHE A 164 5.99 -5.28 -0.71
N SER A 165 6.22 -6.47 -0.16
CA SER A 165 5.54 -7.69 -0.59
C SER A 165 4.11 -7.77 -0.03
N HIS A 166 3.32 -8.72 -0.53
CA HIS A 166 2.01 -9.06 0.05
C HIS A 166 2.12 -9.40 1.55
N ALA A 167 3.17 -10.12 1.94
CA ALA A 167 3.43 -10.46 3.33
C ALA A 167 3.73 -9.21 4.18
N ALA A 168 4.47 -8.24 3.65
CA ALA A 168 4.72 -6.97 4.35
C ALA A 168 3.43 -6.15 4.53
N ALA A 169 2.58 -6.09 3.52
CA ALA A 169 1.29 -5.40 3.61
C ALA A 169 0.32 -6.09 4.58
N MET A 170 0.28 -7.43 4.62
CA MET A 170 -0.49 -8.16 5.64
C MET A 170 0.11 -8.01 7.04
N GLY A 171 1.43 -8.04 7.16
CA GLY A 171 2.13 -7.79 8.42
C GLY A 171 1.84 -6.39 8.98
N MET A 172 1.75 -5.37 8.13
CA MET A 172 1.34 -4.01 8.51
C MET A 172 -0.04 -4.00 9.17
N ILE A 173 -0.97 -4.74 8.58
CA ILE A 173 -2.35 -4.84 9.04
C ILE A 173 -2.39 -5.54 10.42
N TYR A 174 -1.67 -6.65 10.58
CA TYR A 174 -1.57 -7.35 11.87
C TYR A 174 -0.84 -6.52 12.94
N TRP A 175 0.15 -5.71 12.55
CA TRP A 175 0.84 -4.78 13.43
C TRP A 175 -0.06 -3.66 13.94
N LEU A 176 -0.97 -3.16 13.10
CA LEU A 176 -2.03 -2.22 13.49
C LEU A 176 -3.08 -2.88 14.38
N ALA A 177 -3.39 -4.16 14.13
CA ALA A 177 -4.30 -4.95 14.95
C ALA A 177 -3.77 -5.09 16.38
N GLU A 178 -2.49 -5.44 16.53
CA GLU A 178 -1.81 -5.55 17.82
C GLU A 178 -1.99 -4.29 18.65
N ARG A 179 -1.78 -3.12 18.03
CA ARG A 179 -1.87 -1.80 18.66
C ARG A 179 -3.26 -1.21 18.72
N CYS A 180 -4.27 -2.00 18.35
CA CYS A 180 -5.67 -1.64 18.43
C CYS A 180 -6.18 -0.53 17.52
N PHE A 181 -5.43 -0.23 16.45
CA PHE A 181 -5.93 0.64 15.39
C PHE A 181 -6.95 -0.06 14.48
N VAL A 182 -6.89 -1.38 14.39
CA VAL A 182 -7.78 -2.19 13.55
C VAL A 182 -8.46 -3.29 14.36
N ARG A 183 -9.69 -3.66 13.96
CA ARG A 183 -10.53 -4.69 14.59
C ARG A 183 -11.00 -5.71 13.54
N TRP A 184 -10.94 -7.00 13.90
CA TRP A 184 -11.42 -8.14 13.09
C TRP A 184 -12.72 -8.73 13.62
N HIS A 185 -13.19 -8.21 14.75
CA HIS A 185 -14.39 -8.65 15.43
C HIS A 185 -15.36 -7.48 15.59
N LYS A 186 -16.63 -7.82 15.81
CA LYS A 186 -17.66 -6.88 16.28
C LYS A 186 -17.63 -6.75 17.79
#